data_AF-A0A069RDG1-F1
#
_entry.id   AF-A0A069RDG1-F1
#
_cell.length_a   1.000
_cell.length_b   1.000
_cell.length_c   1.000
_cell.angle_alpha   90.00
_cell.angle_beta   90.00
_cell.angle_gamma   90.00
#
_symmetry.space_group_name_H-M   'P 1'
#
loop_
_entity.id
_entity.type
_entity.pdbx_description
1 polymer ?
#
loop_
_entity_poly.entity_id
_entity_poly.type
_entity_poly.pdbx_seq_one_letter_code
_entity_poly.pdbx_strand_id
1 'polypeptide(L)' 'MPAEIKIRDNETLDSALRRFKRECATSGILSEVRKREHYEKPSEKKKRIKAGRKRKGK' A
#
# COMPACT_ATOMS: atom_id res chain seq x y z
N MET A 1 -8.24 1.91 5.78
CA MET A 1 -8.14 2.01 7.25
C MET A 1 -6.66 2.10 7.57
N PRO A 2 -6.20 3.19 8.22
CA PRO A 2 -4.80 3.28 8.65
C PRO A 2 -4.48 2.10 9.58
N ALA A 3 -3.26 1.59 9.48
CA ALA A 3 -2.77 0.46 10.28
C ALA A 3 -2.52 0.93 11.71
N GLU A 4 -3.55 0.87 12.56
CA GLU A 4 -3.42 1.14 13.99
C GLU A 4 -2.83 -0.09 14.69
N ILE A 5 -1.60 0.04 15.18
CA ILE A 5 -0.91 -1.02 15.93
C ILE A 5 -0.90 -0.65 17.40
N LYS A 6 -1.73 -1.36 18.18
CA LYS A 6 -1.72 -1.27 19.63
C LYS A 6 -0.57 -2.12 20.15
N ILE A 7 0.48 -1.45 20.63
CA ILE A 7 1.61 -2.10 21.30
C ILE A 7 1.11 -2.67 22.63
N ARG A 8 1.39 -3.94 22.89
CA ARG A 8 1.13 -4.58 24.20
C ARG A 8 2.38 -4.50 25.05
N ASP A 9 2.24 -4.41 26.37
CA ASP A 9 3.32 -4.15 27.35
C ASP A 9 4.47 -5.18 27.38
N ASN A 10 4.41 -6.25 26.58
CA ASN A 10 5.40 -7.32 26.50
C ASN A 10 6.09 -7.42 25.13
N GLU A 11 6.06 -6.35 24.33
CA GLU A 11 6.73 -6.29 23.02
C GLU A 11 7.90 -5.32 23.02
N THR A 12 9.01 -5.72 22.40
CA THR A 12 10.11 -4.81 22.09
C THR A 12 9.70 -3.86 20.96
N LEU A 13 10.13 -2.59 21.07
CA LEU A 13 9.86 -1.52 20.10
C LEU A 13 10.14 -1.94 18.64
N ASP A 14 11.19 -2.75 18.44
CA ASP A 14 11.59 -3.24 17.12
C ASP A 14 10.54 -4.20 16.50
N SER A 15 9.92 -5.06 17.31
CA SER A 15 8.86 -5.98 16.87
C SER A 15 7.62 -5.22 16.39
N ALA A 16 7.22 -4.18 17.13
CA ALA A 16 6.12 -3.30 16.76
C ALA A 16 6.40 -2.54 15.46
N LEU A 17 7.62 -2.00 15.31
CA LEU A 17 8.07 -1.34 14.08
C LEU A 17 8.06 -2.28 12.87
N ARG A 18 8.44 -3.54 13.05
CA ARG A 18 8.43 -4.53 11.99
C ARG A 18 7.01 -4.88 11.53
N ARG A 19 6.04 -4.99 12.45
CA ARG A 19 4.62 -5.17 12.11
C ARG A 19 4.06 -3.93 11.41
N PHE A 20 4.40 -2.74 11.90
CA PHE A 20 4.01 -1.47 11.27
C PHE A 20 4.44 -1.38 9.81
N LYS A 21 5.71 -1.65 9.54
CA LYS A 21 6.23 -1.67 8.16
C LYS A 21 5.50 -2.69 7.29
N ARG A 22 5.15 -3.87 7.84
CA ARG A 22 4.42 -4.91 7.10
C ARG A 22 2.97 -4.52 6.82
N GLU A 23 2.27 -3.91 7.77
CA GLU A 23 0.90 -3.45 7.60
C GLU A 23 0.81 -2.22 6.68
N CYS A 24 1.77 -1.30 6.74
CA CYS A 24 1.91 -0.21 5.76
C CYS A 24 2.17 -0.73 4.35
N ALA A 25 2.98 -1.78 4.19
CA ALA A 25 3.21 -2.41 2.89
C ALA A 25 1.96 -3.12 2.38
N THR A 26 1.23 -3.83 3.25
CA THR A 26 0.03 -4.60 2.89
C THR A 26 -1.16 -3.69 2.55
N SER A 27 -1.34 -2.62 3.31
CA SER A 27 -2.40 -1.63 3.07
C SER A 27 -2.22 -0.86 1.77
N GLY A 28 -1.03 -0.89 1.15
CA GLY A 28 -0.78 -0.29 -0.15
C GLY A 28 -0.89 1.24 -0.15
N ILE A 29 -0.88 1.87 1.02
CA ILE A 29 -1.04 3.33 1.20
C ILE A 29 -0.02 4.09 0.36
N LEU A 30 1.25 3.66 0.36
CA LEU A 30 2.31 4.27 -0.44
C LEU A 30 2.02 4.20 -1.95
N SER A 31 1.44 3.09 -2.42
CA SER A 31 1.05 2.92 -3.83
C SER A 31 -0.19 3.74 -4.19
N GLU A 32 -1.06 4.02 -3.22
CA GLU A 32 -2.26 4.83 -3.42
C GLU A 32 -1.92 6.32 -3.44
N VAL A 33 -1.08 6.79 -2.53
CA VAL A 33 -0.54 8.15 -2.53
C VAL A 33 0.11 8.44 -3.88
N ARG A 34 1.03 7.57 -4.34
CA ARG A 34 1.72 7.74 -5.63
C ARG A 34 0.80 7.72 -6.86
N LYS A 35 -0.39 7.11 -6.76
CA LYS A 35 -1.40 7.12 -7.82
C LYS A 35 -2.29 8.36 -7.80
N ARG A 36 -2.38 9.03 -6.65
CA ARG A 36 -3.22 10.21 -6.40
C ARG A 36 -2.44 11.53 -6.45
N GLU A 37 -1.10 11.48 -6.47
CA GLU A 37 -0.24 12.68 -6.61
C GLU A 37 -0.56 13.52 -7.84
N HIS A 38 -1.05 12.89 -8.93
CA HIS A 38 -1.42 13.58 -10.15
C HIS A 38 -2.79 13.13 -10.63
N TYR A 39 -3.61 14.06 -11.12
CA TYR A 39 -4.89 13.71 -11.72
C TYR A 39 -4.66 12.91 -13.01
N GLU A 40 -5.17 11.69 -13.04
CA GLU A 40 -5.16 10.84 -14.22
C GLU A 40 -6.57 10.80 -14.81
N LYS A 41 -6.70 11.19 -16.09
CA LYS A 41 -7.98 11.12 -16.82
C LYS A 41 -8.52 9.67 -16.75
N PRO A 42 -9.84 9.46 -16.58
CA PRO A 42 -10.42 8.12 -16.42
C PRO A 42 -10.07 7.14 -17.55
N SER A 43 -9.84 7.61 -18.77
CA SER A 43 -9.37 6.80 -19.89
C SER A 43 -7.96 6.25 -19.69
N GLU A 44 -7.04 7.06 -19.18
CA GLU A 44 -5.65 6.68 -18.90
C GLU A 44 -5.58 5.72 -17.71
N LYS A 45 -6.40 5.96 -16.67
CA LYS A 45 -6.57 5.03 -15.54
C LYS A 45 -6.98 3.63 -15.99
N LYS A 46 -7.93 3.52 -16.93
CA LYS A 46 -8.36 2.24 -17.51
C LYS A 46 -7.24 1.56 -18.30
N LYS A 47 -6.42 2.31 -19.06
CA LYS A 47 -5.25 1.76 -19.78
C LYS A 47 -4.19 1.23 -18.83
N ARG A 48 -3.84 1.99 -17.79
CA ARG A 48 -2.84 1.61 -16.78
C ARG A 48 -3.21 0.33 -16.03
N ILE A 49 -4.48 0.19 -15.63
CA ILE A 49 -4.97 -1.02 -14.95
C ILE A 49 -4.91 -2.25 -15.88
N LYS A 50 -5.28 -2.10 -17.16
CA LYS A 50 -5.20 -3.19 -18.15
C LYS A 50 -3.75 -3.63 -18.40
N ALA A 51 -2.82 -2.69 -18.52
CA ALA A 51 -1.40 -2.99 -18.70
C ALA A 51 -0.79 -3.70 -17.47
N GLY A 52 -1.16 -3.27 -16.26
CA GLY A 52 -0.71 -3.90 -15.01
C GLY A 52 -1.20 -5.34 -14.85
N ARG A 53 -2.43 -5.65 -15.30
CA ARG A 53 -2.98 -7.02 -15.27
C ARG A 53 -2.30 -7.94 -16.28
N LYS A 54 -2.00 -7.45 -17.50
CA LYS A 54 -1.28 -8.24 -18.52
C LYS A 54 0.13 -8.65 -18.09
N ARG A 55 0.81 -7.85 -17.27
CA ARG A 55 2.16 -8.14 -16.77
C ARG A 55 2.21 -9.14 -15.62
N LYS A 56 1.09 -9.41 -14.93
CA LYS A 56 1.02 -10.38 -13.81
C LYS A 56 0.65 -11.81 -14.25
N GLY A 57 0.26 -11.99 -15.51
CA GLY A 57 -0.13 -13.29 -16.07
C GLY A 57 0.97 -13.98 -16.88
N LYS A 58 2.23 -13.55 -16.74
CA LYS A 58 3.40 -14.20 -17.35
C LYS A 58 4.39 -14.55 -16.24
#